data_AF-A0A358EIM6-F1
#
_entry.id   AF-A0A358EIM6-F1
#
_cell.length_a   1.000
_cell.length_b   1.000
_cell.length_c   1.000
_cell.angle_alpha   90.00
_cell.angle_beta   90.00
_cell.angle_gamma   90.00
#
_symmetry.space_group_name_H-M   'P 1'
#
loop_
_entity.id
_entity.type
_entity.pdbx_description
1 polymer ?
#
loop_
_entity_poly.entity_id
_entity_poly.type
_entity_poly.pdbx_seq_one_letter_code
_entity_poly.pdbx_strand_id
1 'polypeptide(L)'
;MFSGLLKPLDQDSEEDKELIERVNPDSLMVASEAKLEPSIGLDSPETRYQFERAGYFWRDPVDGLGERLVFNRIVALKSTFSVKSDRGRAHARAVEEKISGPSVRPQISAARQAAREEDSRLEERFTRYQSSYGLSTENADLLTGSIHTALFFEAAMEANQDATAIATWIVTEVRGLSEDGDLSKLGFTGEALGRLVELVGDGTVSRRAAKDVLLRMNESGGEPDALVREMGLETVSDTEALGMIIEEVLSSHPAEVEAYREGKGKLIGLFIGEVMKATRGAADPKIVEGLLRERLSS
;
A
#
# COMPACT_ATOMS: atom_id res chain seq x y z
N MET A 1 30.60 -28.24 21.63
CA MET A 1 29.91 -28.70 22.87
C MET A 1 28.39 -28.52 22.74
N PHE A 2 27.76 -28.93 21.63
CA PHE A 2 26.29 -28.91 21.41
C PHE A 2 25.87 -29.94 20.35
N SER A 3 26.48 -31.14 20.35
CA SER A 3 26.19 -32.21 19.37
C SER A 3 25.16 -33.23 19.88
N GLY A 4 24.34 -32.87 20.87
CA GLY A 4 23.46 -33.83 21.57
C GLY A 4 22.08 -33.30 21.94
N LEU A 5 21.62 -32.19 21.34
CA LEU A 5 20.37 -31.53 21.75
C LEU A 5 19.17 -31.76 20.83
N LEU A 6 19.33 -32.50 19.73
CA LEU A 6 18.22 -33.01 18.94
C LEU A 6 18.48 -34.48 18.63
N LYS A 7 17.70 -35.36 19.24
CA LYS A 7 17.65 -36.77 18.83
C LYS A 7 16.96 -36.82 17.46
N PRO A 8 17.39 -37.70 16.54
CA PRO A 8 16.60 -38.01 15.35
C PRO A 8 15.22 -38.50 15.81
N LEU A 9 14.15 -37.97 15.21
CA LEU A 9 12.77 -38.34 15.53
C LEU A 9 12.58 -39.83 15.23
N ASP A 10 12.11 -40.57 16.22
CA ASP A 10 11.82 -42.00 16.08
C ASP A 10 10.34 -42.12 15.70
N GLN A 11 10.03 -42.65 14.52
CA GLN A 11 8.67 -42.65 13.97
C GLN A 11 7.67 -43.44 14.84
N ASP A 12 8.17 -44.23 15.78
CA ASP A 12 7.39 -45.05 16.71
C ASP A 12 7.18 -44.40 18.09
N SER A 13 7.71 -43.21 18.35
CA SER A 13 7.50 -42.48 19.62
C SER A 13 6.20 -41.66 19.57
N GLU A 14 5.35 -41.81 20.60
CA GLU A 14 4.05 -41.13 20.66
C GLU A 14 4.18 -39.59 20.76
N GLU A 15 5.26 -39.08 21.38
CA GLU A 15 5.56 -37.64 21.44
C GLU A 15 5.96 -37.08 20.06
N ASP A 16 6.72 -37.84 19.27
CA ASP A 16 7.12 -37.41 17.92
C ASP A 16 5.95 -37.46 16.93
N LYS A 17 5.00 -38.40 17.11
CA LYS A 17 3.74 -38.45 16.34
C LYS A 17 2.88 -37.21 16.58
N GLU A 18 2.73 -36.80 17.84
CA GLU A 18 1.95 -35.61 18.21
C GLU A 18 2.60 -34.31 17.67
N LEU A 19 3.93 -34.27 17.56
CA LEU A 19 4.66 -33.19 16.91
C LEU A 19 4.38 -33.15 15.40
N ILE A 20 4.48 -34.29 14.70
CA ILE A 20 4.25 -34.40 13.26
C ILE A 20 2.80 -34.02 12.90
N GLU A 21 1.82 -34.39 13.71
CA GLU A 21 0.41 -34.01 13.53
C GLU A 21 0.17 -32.48 13.61
N ARG A 22 1.06 -31.74 14.28
CA ARG A 22 0.98 -30.27 14.43
C ARG A 22 1.80 -29.51 13.39
N VAL A 23 2.66 -30.19 12.64
CA VAL A 23 3.41 -29.58 11.55
C VAL A 23 2.49 -29.45 10.34
N ASN A 24 2.57 -28.31 9.65
CA ASN A 24 1.82 -28.12 8.41
C ASN A 24 2.23 -29.21 7.40
N PRO A 25 1.32 -30.09 6.96
CA PRO A 25 1.65 -31.16 6.01
C PRO A 25 2.17 -30.62 4.67
N ASP A 26 1.81 -29.38 4.31
CA ASP A 26 2.27 -28.70 3.10
C ASP A 26 3.59 -27.91 3.31
N SER A 27 4.30 -28.14 4.42
CA SER A 27 5.57 -27.47 4.73
C SER A 27 6.74 -27.92 3.83
N LEU A 28 6.68 -29.14 3.31
CA LEU A 28 7.65 -29.69 2.37
C LEU A 28 7.05 -29.77 0.97
N MET A 29 7.64 -29.04 0.02
CA MET A 29 7.34 -29.18 -1.39
C MET A 29 8.59 -29.64 -2.14
N VAL A 30 8.48 -30.75 -2.86
CA VAL A 30 9.57 -31.30 -3.67
C VAL A 30 9.26 -31.06 -5.14
N ALA A 31 10.08 -30.25 -5.80
CA ALA A 31 9.98 -30.00 -7.24
C ALA A 31 11.05 -30.82 -7.98
N SER A 32 10.68 -32.00 -8.48
CA SER A 32 11.60 -32.94 -9.14
C SER A 32 12.02 -32.53 -10.56
N GLU A 33 11.26 -31.65 -11.21
CA GLU A 33 11.49 -31.22 -12.61
C GLU A 33 11.88 -29.74 -12.74
N ALA A 34 12.20 -29.08 -11.62
CA ALA A 34 12.60 -27.69 -11.63
C ALA A 34 13.94 -27.52 -12.37
N LYS A 35 13.97 -26.64 -13.38
CA LYS A 35 15.21 -26.23 -14.04
C LYS A 35 15.87 -25.16 -13.17
N LEU A 36 17.08 -25.45 -12.70
CA LEU A 36 17.89 -24.55 -11.89
C LEU A 36 19.17 -24.22 -12.64
N GLU A 37 19.65 -22.99 -12.50
CA GLU A 37 20.96 -22.64 -13.04
C GLU A 37 22.08 -23.30 -12.21
N PRO A 38 23.15 -23.82 -12.84
CA PRO A 38 24.26 -24.45 -12.11
C PRO A 38 24.96 -23.53 -11.10
N SER A 39 24.90 -22.21 -11.31
CA SER A 39 25.47 -21.18 -10.43
C SER A 39 24.88 -21.20 -9.01
N ILE A 40 23.62 -21.60 -8.86
CA ILE A 40 22.89 -21.60 -7.58
C ILE A 40 23.55 -22.51 -6.53
N GLY A 41 24.23 -23.58 -6.95
CA GLY A 41 25.00 -24.45 -6.07
C GLY A 41 26.30 -23.81 -5.55
N LEU A 42 26.86 -22.85 -6.29
CA LEU A 42 28.13 -22.20 -6.01
C LEU A 42 27.99 -20.83 -5.34
N ASP A 43 26.78 -20.27 -5.34
CA ASP A 43 26.49 -18.98 -4.73
C ASP A 43 26.71 -19.00 -3.21
N SER A 44 26.95 -17.81 -2.67
CA SER A 44 27.10 -17.59 -1.22
C SER A 44 25.87 -18.11 -0.46
N PRO A 45 26.04 -18.74 0.72
CA PRO A 45 24.92 -19.11 1.59
C PRO A 45 24.04 -17.92 2.03
N GLU A 46 24.56 -16.69 1.93
CA GLU A 46 23.80 -15.47 2.23
C GLU A 46 22.89 -15.01 1.08
N THR A 47 23.06 -15.57 -0.13
CA THR A 47 22.25 -15.22 -1.29
C THR A 47 20.76 -15.49 -1.03
N ARG A 48 19.93 -14.53 -1.44
CA ARG A 48 18.47 -14.61 -1.34
C ARG A 48 17.88 -14.80 -2.73
N TYR A 49 16.97 -15.75 -2.83
CA TYR A 49 16.31 -16.11 -4.08
C TYR A 49 14.85 -15.70 -4.01
N GLN A 50 14.35 -15.10 -5.09
CA GLN A 50 12.91 -14.93 -5.27
C GLN A 50 12.40 -16.07 -6.15
N PHE A 51 11.50 -16.88 -5.62
CA PHE A 51 10.77 -17.84 -6.43
C PHE A 51 9.52 -17.15 -6.95
N GLU A 52 9.34 -17.15 -8.27
CA GLU A 52 8.23 -16.46 -8.91
C GLU A 52 6.90 -16.86 -8.28
N ARG A 53 6.12 -15.85 -7.87
CA ARG A 53 4.77 -16.00 -7.28
C ARG A 53 4.70 -16.77 -5.96
N ALA A 54 5.82 -17.27 -5.43
CA ALA A 54 5.85 -18.03 -4.20
C ALA A 54 6.37 -17.21 -3.01
N GLY A 55 7.50 -16.51 -3.16
CA GLY A 55 8.16 -15.93 -2.00
C GLY A 55 9.64 -15.62 -2.18
N TYR A 56 10.23 -15.10 -1.12
CA TYR A 56 11.68 -15.02 -0.96
C TYR A 56 12.17 -16.19 -0.12
N PHE A 57 13.26 -16.78 -0.55
CA PHE A 57 13.86 -17.99 0.00
C PHE A 57 15.36 -17.79 0.21
N TRP A 58 15.94 -18.60 1.08
CA TRP A 58 17.39 -18.78 1.17
C TRP A 58 17.74 -20.24 1.18
N ARG A 59 18.94 -20.57 0.72
CA ARG A 59 19.43 -21.94 0.71
C ARG A 59 19.74 -22.37 2.14
N ASP A 60 19.25 -23.54 2.53
CA ASP A 60 19.57 -24.10 3.84
C ASP A 60 21.09 -24.35 3.94
N PRO A 61 21.76 -23.86 4.99
CA PRO A 61 23.22 -23.94 5.11
C PRO A 61 23.71 -25.35 5.49
N VAL A 62 22.83 -26.25 5.92
CA VAL A 62 23.14 -27.62 6.32
C VAL A 62 22.67 -28.58 5.23
N ASP A 63 21.40 -28.52 4.87
CA ASP A 63 20.76 -29.51 3.98
C ASP A 63 20.77 -29.10 2.50
N GLY A 64 21.11 -27.85 2.20
CA GLY A 64 21.14 -27.30 0.84
C GLY A 64 22.50 -27.38 0.14
N LEU A 65 23.46 -28.12 0.67
CA LEU A 65 24.81 -28.26 0.13
C LEU A 65 24.93 -29.55 -0.72
N GLY A 66 24.75 -29.46 -2.03
CA GLY A 66 24.96 -30.58 -2.96
C GLY A 66 23.97 -30.62 -4.12
N GLU A 67 23.74 -31.81 -4.69
CA GLU A 67 22.78 -32.02 -5.79
C GLU A 67 21.31 -31.82 -5.37
N ARG A 68 21.04 -31.87 -4.07
CA ARG A 68 19.72 -31.59 -3.48
C ARG A 68 19.73 -30.21 -2.85
N LEU A 69 19.24 -29.22 -3.59
CA LEU A 69 19.11 -27.87 -3.07
C LEU A 69 17.85 -27.75 -2.22
N VAL A 70 18.02 -27.39 -0.96
CA VAL A 70 16.94 -27.15 0.01
C VAL A 70 16.83 -25.66 0.25
N PHE A 71 15.61 -25.13 0.17
CA PHE A 71 15.33 -23.71 0.32
C PHE A 71 14.30 -23.46 1.40
N ASN A 72 14.66 -22.62 2.37
CA ASN A 72 13.76 -22.19 3.44
C ASN A 72 13.09 -20.87 3.05
N ARG A 73 11.78 -20.79 3.23
CA ARG A 73 11.01 -19.58 2.93
C ARG A 73 11.24 -18.52 4.01
N ILE A 74 11.58 -17.31 3.59
CA ILE A 74 11.74 -16.14 4.47
C ILE A 74 10.44 -15.33 4.51
N VAL A 75 9.94 -14.95 3.33
CA VAL A 75 8.73 -14.11 3.20
C VAL A 75 7.83 -14.72 2.12
N ALA A 76 6.56 -14.96 2.46
CA ALA A 76 5.56 -15.33 1.47
C ALA A 76 5.09 -14.10 0.69
N LEU A 77 4.95 -14.21 -0.63
CA LEU A 77 4.32 -13.13 -1.40
C LEU A 77 2.82 -13.13 -1.12
N LYS A 78 2.26 -11.95 -0.86
CA LYS A 78 0.81 -11.76 -0.76
C LYS A 78 0.23 -12.07 -2.14
N SER A 79 -0.53 -13.15 -2.25
CA SER A 79 -1.20 -13.46 -3.51
C SER A 79 -2.25 -12.37 -3.79
N THR A 80 -2.14 -11.72 -4.95
CA THR A 80 -3.21 -10.88 -5.52
C THR A 80 -4.36 -11.72 -6.07
N PHE A 81 -4.22 -13.04 -6.09
CA PHE A 81 -5.23 -14.00 -6.51
C PHE A 81 -5.20 -15.22 -5.59
N SER A 82 -6.00 -15.20 -4.53
CA SER A 82 -6.63 -16.40 -4.00
C SER A 82 -7.92 -16.07 -3.29
N VAL A 83 -8.91 -16.88 -3.61
CA VAL A 83 -10.32 -16.85 -3.20
C VAL A 83 -10.43 -16.93 -1.68
N LYS A 84 -11.29 -16.10 -1.09
CA LYS A 84 -11.77 -16.30 0.30
C LYS A 84 -12.62 -17.58 0.30
N SER A 85 -12.10 -18.67 0.85
CA SER A 85 -12.95 -19.76 1.32
C SER A 85 -13.41 -19.45 2.75
N ASP A 86 -14.66 -19.83 3.00
CA ASP A 86 -15.47 -19.54 4.16
C ASP A 86 -14.76 -19.65 5.52
N ARG A 87 -14.88 -18.59 6.33
CA ARG A 87 -14.80 -18.69 7.79
C ARG A 87 -15.92 -17.88 8.42
N GLY A 88 -17.10 -18.47 8.44
CA GLY A 88 -18.11 -18.17 9.44
C GLY A 88 -17.72 -18.80 10.78
N ARG A 89 -17.38 -17.96 11.77
CA ARG A 89 -17.94 -17.96 13.14
C ARG A 89 -17.24 -16.92 14.00
N ALA A 90 -18.08 -16.14 14.68
CA ALA A 90 -17.73 -15.07 15.59
C ALA A 90 -16.94 -15.55 16.81
N HIS A 91 -15.97 -14.75 17.27
CA HIS A 91 -15.73 -14.62 18.69
C HIS A 91 -15.25 -13.22 19.09
N ALA A 92 -15.63 -12.88 20.32
CA ALA A 92 -15.65 -11.59 20.98
C ALA A 92 -14.32 -10.82 20.92
N ARG A 93 -14.46 -9.49 20.94
CA ARG A 93 -13.40 -8.52 21.27
C ARG A 93 -12.72 -8.93 22.58
N ALA A 94 -11.46 -9.31 22.48
CA ALA A 94 -10.47 -9.07 23.52
C ALA A 94 -9.51 -8.02 22.99
N VAL A 95 -9.28 -6.98 23.78
CA VAL A 95 -8.22 -5.99 23.55
C VAL A 95 -6.90 -6.71 23.81
N GLU A 96 -6.36 -7.35 22.77
CA GLU A 96 -4.97 -7.81 22.79
C GLU A 96 -4.10 -6.60 22.46
N GLU A 97 -3.32 -6.17 23.45
CA GLU A 97 -2.12 -5.39 23.20
C GLU A 97 -1.32 -6.12 22.11
N LYS A 98 -1.23 -5.49 20.93
CA LYS A 98 -0.31 -5.91 19.89
C LYS A 98 1.09 -5.90 20.51
N ILE A 99 1.58 -7.07 20.91
CA ILE A 99 3.01 -7.29 21.05
C ILE A 99 3.55 -7.12 19.64
N SER A 100 4.07 -5.92 19.36
CA SER A 100 4.72 -5.64 18.10
C SER A 100 5.85 -6.65 17.95
N GLY A 101 5.89 -7.35 16.80
CA GLY A 101 7.11 -8.04 16.38
C GLY A 101 8.32 -7.09 16.43
N PRO A 102 9.55 -7.61 16.27
CA PRO A 102 10.76 -6.80 16.43
C PRO A 102 10.61 -5.49 15.66
N SER A 103 10.60 -4.38 16.41
CA SER A 103 10.52 -3.02 15.89
C SER A 103 11.51 -2.89 14.74
N VAL A 104 11.01 -2.87 13.51
CA VAL A 104 11.82 -2.47 12.35
C VAL A 104 12.26 -1.05 12.68
N ARG A 105 13.54 -0.86 13.01
CA ARG A 105 14.07 0.47 13.29
C ARG A 105 13.71 1.35 12.09
N PRO A 106 13.11 2.53 12.31
CA PRO A 106 12.84 3.46 11.22
C PRO A 106 14.13 3.65 10.41
N GLN A 107 14.06 3.43 9.09
CA GLN A 107 15.23 3.62 8.23
C GLN A 107 15.42 5.11 8.00
N ILE A 108 16.15 5.76 8.90
CA ILE A 108 16.57 7.15 8.74
C ILE A 108 17.66 7.18 7.66
N SER A 109 17.49 8.02 6.64
CA SER A 109 18.52 8.18 5.62
C SER A 109 19.75 8.86 6.22
N ALA A 110 20.93 8.25 6.08
CA ALA A 110 22.19 8.84 6.53
C ALA A 110 22.44 10.24 5.93
N ALA A 111 22.00 10.47 4.69
CA ALA A 111 22.13 11.76 4.03
C ALA A 111 21.25 12.84 4.69
N ARG A 112 20.01 12.52 5.04
CA ARG A 112 19.10 13.45 5.72
C ARG A 112 19.49 13.67 7.18
N GLN A 113 20.04 12.65 7.82
CA GLN A 113 20.61 12.76 9.15
C GLN A 113 21.78 13.75 9.16
N ALA A 114 22.71 13.62 8.22
CA ALA A 114 23.82 14.57 8.09
C ALA A 114 23.34 16.01 7.85
N ALA A 115 22.30 16.20 7.01
CA ALA A 115 21.71 17.51 6.78
C ALA A 115 21.11 18.14 8.06
N ARG A 116 20.49 17.32 8.93
CA ARG A 116 19.97 17.78 10.24
C ARG A 116 21.07 18.10 11.25
N GLU A 117 22.16 17.35 11.21
CA GLU A 117 23.33 17.62 12.07
C GLU A 117 24.03 18.92 11.66
N GLU A 118 24.03 19.26 10.37
CA GLU A 118 24.59 20.51 9.85
C GLU A 118 23.68 21.72 10.08
N ASP A 119 22.35 21.57 9.96
CA ASP A 119 21.38 22.65 10.18
C ASP A 119 20.45 22.34 11.36
N SER A 120 20.71 22.98 12.51
CA SER A 120 19.93 22.81 13.73
C SER A 120 18.43 23.09 13.56
N ARG A 121 18.06 23.95 12.59
CA ARG A 121 16.64 24.27 12.30
C ARG A 121 15.88 23.08 11.73
N LEU A 122 16.56 22.13 11.10
CA LEU A 122 15.96 20.89 10.60
C LEU A 122 15.80 19.86 11.70
N GLU A 123 16.77 19.76 12.62
CA GLU A 123 16.68 18.88 13.79
C GLU A 123 15.57 19.31 14.76
N GLU A 124 15.45 20.62 15.02
CA GLU A 124 14.35 21.18 15.82
C GLU A 124 12.98 20.83 15.22
N ARG A 125 12.86 20.95 13.90
CA ARG A 125 11.63 20.57 13.18
C ARG A 125 11.38 19.09 13.22
N PHE A 126 12.40 18.25 13.07
CA PHE A 126 12.28 16.79 13.12
C PHE A 126 11.70 16.34 14.46
N THR A 127 12.19 16.92 15.55
CA THR A 127 11.66 16.70 16.89
C THR A 127 10.24 17.27 17.03
N ARG A 128 9.98 18.49 16.56
CA ARG A 128 8.66 19.14 16.61
C ARG A 128 7.59 18.35 15.84
N TYR A 129 7.90 17.88 14.65
CA TYR A 129 6.97 17.15 13.79
C TYR A 129 6.50 15.84 14.42
N GLN A 130 7.37 15.16 15.16
CA GLN A 130 7.00 13.96 15.91
C GLN A 130 6.16 14.31 17.15
N SER A 131 6.65 15.25 17.96
CA SER A 131 6.04 15.57 19.27
C SER A 131 4.75 16.37 19.19
N SER A 132 4.68 17.36 18.29
CA SER A 132 3.56 18.30 18.18
C SER A 132 2.54 17.87 17.14
N TYR A 133 2.99 17.23 16.05
CA TYR A 133 2.12 16.81 14.95
C TYR A 133 1.88 15.30 14.89
N GLY A 134 2.51 14.52 15.76
CA GLY A 134 2.33 13.06 15.83
C GLY A 134 2.84 12.31 14.61
N LEU A 135 3.71 12.92 13.80
CA LEU A 135 4.24 12.28 12.61
C LEU A 135 5.17 11.12 12.97
N SER A 136 5.16 10.07 12.15
CA SER A 136 6.13 8.98 12.28
C SER A 136 7.55 9.50 12.08
N THR A 137 8.52 8.84 12.69
CA THR A 137 9.96 9.15 12.49
C THR A 137 10.34 9.14 11.01
N GLU A 138 9.73 8.27 10.20
CA GLU A 138 10.00 8.16 8.77
C GLU A 138 9.44 9.36 7.98
N ASN A 139 8.20 9.80 8.27
CA ASN A 139 7.63 10.99 7.65
C ASN A 139 8.38 12.25 8.11
N ALA A 140 8.68 12.37 9.39
CA ALA A 140 9.48 13.47 9.91
C ALA A 140 10.87 13.49 9.25
N ASP A 141 11.50 12.33 9.06
CA ASP A 141 12.80 12.23 8.39
C ASP A 141 12.73 12.75 6.96
N LEU A 142 11.72 12.32 6.20
CA LEU A 142 11.53 12.73 4.82
C LEU A 142 11.25 14.24 4.69
N LEU A 143 10.39 14.78 5.56
CA LEU A 143 10.01 16.20 5.52
C LEU A 143 11.12 17.14 5.98
N THR A 144 12.08 16.65 6.76
CA THR A 144 13.20 17.43 7.30
C THR A 144 14.53 17.14 6.59
N GLY A 145 14.49 16.49 5.43
CA GLY A 145 15.68 16.28 4.60
C GLY A 145 16.24 17.55 3.97
N SER A 146 15.43 18.61 3.87
CA SER A 146 15.86 19.93 3.41
C SER A 146 14.99 21.03 4.02
N ILE A 147 15.52 22.25 4.09
CA ILE A 147 14.76 23.40 4.60
C ILE A 147 13.59 23.77 3.69
N HIS A 148 13.74 23.60 2.37
CA HIS A 148 12.68 23.87 1.41
C HIS A 148 11.50 22.91 1.60
N THR A 149 11.77 21.61 1.78
CA THR A 149 10.74 20.62 2.08
C THR A 149 10.00 20.94 3.38
N ALA A 150 10.76 21.32 4.41
CA ALA A 150 10.18 21.64 5.71
C ALA A 150 9.27 22.88 5.66
N LEU A 151 9.72 23.96 5.01
CA LEU A 151 8.93 25.17 4.84
C LEU A 151 7.69 24.95 3.96
N PHE A 152 7.82 24.12 2.91
CA PHE A 152 6.68 23.77 2.07
C PHE A 152 5.60 23.00 2.85
N PHE A 153 6.01 22.07 3.72
CA PHE A 153 5.08 21.39 4.63
C PHE A 153 4.43 22.37 5.62
N GLU A 154 5.19 23.28 6.22
CA GLU A 154 4.68 24.28 7.15
C GLU A 154 3.67 25.23 6.48
N ALA A 155 3.93 25.66 5.25
CA ALA A 155 3.00 26.44 4.44
C ALA A 155 1.70 25.68 4.14
N ALA A 156 1.79 24.39 3.80
CA ALA A 156 0.59 23.56 3.63
C ALA A 156 -0.24 23.42 4.91
N MET A 157 0.43 23.36 6.06
CA MET A 157 -0.21 23.32 7.38
C MET A 157 -0.99 24.58 7.73
N GLU A 158 -0.70 25.73 7.10
CA GLU A 158 -1.47 26.97 7.30
C GLU A 158 -2.88 26.85 6.72
N ALA A 159 -3.03 26.13 5.59
CA ALA A 159 -4.33 25.92 4.94
C ALA A 159 -5.08 24.69 5.49
N ASN A 160 -4.38 23.66 5.96
CA ASN A 160 -5.00 22.46 6.52
C ASN A 160 -4.18 21.91 7.69
N GLN A 161 -4.81 21.74 8.86
CA GLN A 161 -4.11 21.31 10.08
C GLN A 161 -3.92 19.78 10.20
N ASP A 162 -4.38 18.98 9.22
CA ASP A 162 -4.10 17.54 9.19
C ASP A 162 -2.68 17.27 8.69
N ALA A 163 -1.73 17.35 9.63
CA ALA A 163 -0.32 17.08 9.39
C ALA A 163 -0.06 15.71 8.78
N THR A 164 -0.81 14.68 9.19
CA THR A 164 -0.59 13.31 8.69
C THR A 164 -1.02 13.19 7.24
N ALA A 165 -2.17 13.77 6.89
CA ALA A 165 -2.63 13.82 5.51
C ALA A 165 -1.63 14.58 4.64
N ILE A 166 -1.23 15.80 5.03
CA ILE A 166 -0.28 16.61 4.25
C ILE A 166 1.06 15.88 4.10
N ALA A 167 1.63 15.34 5.18
CA ALA A 167 2.88 14.58 5.13
C ALA A 167 2.80 13.43 4.13
N THR A 168 1.67 12.70 4.14
CA THR A 168 1.43 11.60 3.19
C THR A 168 1.41 12.12 1.75
N TRP A 169 0.67 13.20 1.47
CA TRP A 169 0.61 13.79 0.13
C TRP A 169 1.97 14.26 -0.37
N ILE A 170 2.77 14.91 0.48
CA ILE A 170 4.13 15.34 0.11
C ILE A 170 5.00 14.13 -0.23
N VAL A 171 4.99 13.11 0.63
CA VAL A 171 5.84 11.92 0.48
C VAL A 171 5.45 11.07 -0.73
N THR A 172 4.15 10.91 -1.01
CA THR A 172 3.67 9.97 -2.03
C THR A 172 3.35 10.62 -3.37
N GLU A 173 2.75 11.80 -3.39
CA GLU A 173 2.27 12.44 -4.63
C GLU A 173 3.23 13.54 -5.09
N VAL A 174 3.55 14.50 -4.22
CA VAL A 174 4.38 15.66 -4.58
C VAL A 174 5.80 15.24 -4.93
N ARG A 175 6.37 14.28 -4.19
CA ARG A 175 7.72 13.75 -4.49
C ARG A 175 7.81 13.12 -5.89
N GLY A 176 6.71 12.62 -6.44
CA GLY A 176 6.66 12.11 -7.80
C GLY A 176 6.70 13.21 -8.87
N LEU A 177 6.44 14.47 -8.50
CA LEU A 177 6.41 15.63 -9.38
C LEU A 177 7.69 16.46 -9.32
N SER A 178 8.47 16.33 -8.25
CA SER A 178 9.74 17.00 -8.10
C SER A 178 10.85 16.31 -8.89
N GLU A 179 11.60 17.08 -9.70
CA GLU A 179 12.87 16.63 -10.26
C GLU A 179 13.91 16.52 -9.14
N ASP A 180 14.57 15.37 -9.01
CA ASP A 180 15.61 15.11 -8.00
C ASP A 180 15.18 15.33 -6.52
N GLY A 181 13.87 15.45 -6.26
CA GLY A 181 13.34 15.76 -4.92
C GLY A 181 13.33 17.24 -4.57
N ASP A 182 13.67 18.14 -5.51
CA ASP A 182 13.66 19.58 -5.30
C ASP A 182 12.24 20.14 -5.45
N LEU A 183 11.63 20.54 -4.33
CA LEU A 183 10.28 21.11 -4.31
C LEU A 183 10.23 22.56 -4.78
N SER A 184 11.37 23.25 -4.93
CA SER A 184 11.40 24.65 -5.36
C SER A 184 10.99 24.85 -6.83
N LYS A 185 10.98 23.76 -7.61
CA LYS A 185 10.60 23.73 -9.03
C LYS A 185 9.12 23.42 -9.28
N LEU A 186 8.34 23.20 -8.23
CA LEU A 186 6.91 22.89 -8.38
C LEU A 186 6.14 24.10 -8.91
N GLY A 187 5.11 23.84 -9.72
CA GLY A 187 4.21 24.88 -10.23
C GLY A 187 3.21 25.44 -9.21
N PHE A 188 3.27 24.98 -7.96
CA PHE A 188 2.32 25.31 -6.89
C PHE A 188 3.01 25.45 -5.53
N THR A 189 2.35 26.14 -4.60
CA THR A 189 2.86 26.41 -3.26
C THR A 189 2.36 25.39 -2.23
N GLY A 190 2.94 25.44 -1.02
CA GLY A 190 2.49 24.60 0.09
C GLY A 190 1.03 24.89 0.46
N GLU A 191 0.65 26.16 0.54
CA GLU A 191 -0.72 26.60 0.84
C GLU A 191 -1.73 26.01 -0.15
N ALA A 192 -1.41 26.03 -1.44
CA ALA A 192 -2.25 25.45 -2.48
C ALA A 192 -2.38 23.92 -2.32
N LEU A 193 -1.31 23.22 -1.94
CA LEU A 193 -1.41 21.81 -1.58
C LEU A 193 -2.30 21.60 -0.36
N GLY A 194 -2.10 22.37 0.71
CA GLY A 194 -2.88 22.28 1.94
C GLY A 194 -4.38 22.44 1.65
N ARG A 195 -4.74 23.42 0.82
CA ARG A 195 -6.11 23.64 0.36
C ARG A 195 -6.65 22.46 -0.46
N LEU A 196 -5.86 21.89 -1.38
CA LEU A 196 -6.28 20.69 -2.12
C LEU A 196 -6.53 19.50 -1.19
N VAL A 197 -5.68 19.29 -0.18
CA VAL A 197 -5.85 18.22 0.80
C VAL A 197 -7.10 18.45 1.66
N GLU A 198 -7.43 19.70 1.97
CA GLU A 198 -8.67 20.06 2.66
C GLU A 198 -9.91 19.66 1.84
N LEU A 199 -9.94 20.00 0.54
CA LEU A 199 -11.03 19.62 -0.38
C LEU A 199 -11.18 18.10 -0.52
N VAL A 200 -10.10 17.34 -0.34
CA VAL A 200 -10.17 15.87 -0.28
C VAL A 200 -10.73 15.39 1.05
N GLY A 201 -10.33 16.04 2.15
CA GLY A 201 -10.75 15.69 3.51
C GLY A 201 -12.23 15.97 3.78
N ASP A 202 -12.78 17.05 3.23
CA ASP A 202 -14.20 17.40 3.34
C ASP A 202 -15.10 16.65 2.32
N GLY A 203 -14.49 15.95 1.36
CA GLY A 203 -15.18 15.17 0.34
C GLY A 203 -15.60 15.96 -0.89
N THR A 204 -15.25 17.24 -1.01
CA THR A 204 -15.54 18.07 -2.19
C THR A 204 -14.90 17.53 -3.45
N VAL A 205 -13.73 16.91 -3.36
CA VAL A 205 -13.06 16.22 -4.47
C VAL A 205 -12.59 14.84 -4.04
N SER A 206 -12.76 13.84 -4.91
CA SER A 206 -12.23 12.51 -4.63
C SER A 206 -10.69 12.52 -4.64
N ARG A 207 -10.06 11.62 -3.88
CA ARG A 207 -8.58 11.49 -3.89
C ARG A 207 -8.02 11.22 -5.28
N ARG A 208 -8.76 10.52 -6.16
CA ARG A 208 -8.32 10.24 -7.53
C ARG A 208 -8.36 11.51 -8.37
N ALA A 209 -9.45 12.27 -8.30
CA ALA A 209 -9.63 13.51 -9.04
C ALA A 209 -8.65 14.59 -8.55
N ALA A 210 -8.38 14.66 -7.24
CA ALA A 210 -7.39 15.56 -6.67
C ALA A 210 -5.97 15.33 -7.21
N LYS A 211 -5.61 14.09 -7.60
CA LYS A 211 -4.31 13.85 -8.28
C LYS A 211 -4.26 14.53 -9.66
N ASP A 212 -5.36 14.53 -10.40
CA ASP A 212 -5.43 15.22 -11.69
C ASP A 212 -5.34 16.74 -11.52
N VAL A 213 -5.99 17.27 -10.46
CA VAL A 213 -5.86 18.69 -10.07
C VAL A 213 -4.42 19.03 -9.70
N LEU A 214 -3.76 18.20 -8.88
CA LEU A 214 -2.36 18.39 -8.48
C LEU A 214 -1.41 18.42 -9.70
N LEU A 215 -1.61 17.53 -10.68
CA LEU A 215 -0.84 17.55 -11.94
C LEU A 215 -1.07 18.86 -12.69
N ARG A 216 -2.33 19.28 -12.84
CA ARG A 216 -2.69 20.53 -13.51
C ARG A 216 -2.07 21.76 -12.82
N MET A 217 -2.10 21.79 -11.49
CA MET A 217 -1.43 22.81 -10.68
C MET A 217 0.07 22.84 -10.95
N ASN A 218 0.73 21.69 -11.06
CA ASN A 218 2.16 21.62 -11.33
C ASN A 218 2.51 22.09 -12.75
N GLU A 219 1.70 21.75 -13.74
CA GLU A 219 1.97 22.05 -15.15
C GLU A 219 1.70 23.50 -15.54
N SER A 220 0.73 24.16 -14.92
CA SER A 220 0.30 25.52 -15.33
C SER A 220 -0.10 26.44 -14.20
N GLY A 221 0.09 26.02 -12.95
CA GLY A 221 -0.38 26.76 -11.78
C GLY A 221 -1.91 26.79 -11.66
N GLY A 222 -2.37 27.66 -10.77
CA GLY A 222 -3.78 27.87 -10.50
C GLY A 222 -4.22 27.38 -9.12
N GLU A 223 -5.34 27.94 -8.65
CA GLU A 223 -5.90 27.60 -7.34
C GLU A 223 -6.68 26.28 -7.41
N PRO A 224 -6.54 25.38 -6.41
CA PRO A 224 -7.21 24.08 -6.38
C PRO A 224 -8.72 24.18 -6.60
N ASP A 225 -9.39 25.08 -5.89
CA ASP A 225 -10.84 25.29 -5.99
C ASP A 225 -11.30 25.67 -7.39
N ALA A 226 -10.52 26.50 -8.10
CA ALA A 226 -10.85 26.93 -9.44
C ALA A 226 -10.70 25.77 -10.43
N LEU A 227 -9.61 25.01 -10.31
CA LEU A 227 -9.33 23.85 -11.16
C LEU A 227 -10.36 22.73 -10.96
N VAL A 228 -10.76 22.44 -9.72
CA VAL A 228 -11.81 21.46 -9.42
C VAL A 228 -13.11 21.83 -10.16
N ARG A 229 -13.52 23.11 -10.12
CA ARG A 229 -14.70 23.61 -10.81
C ARG A 229 -14.55 23.59 -12.33
N GLU A 230 -13.45 24.11 -12.86
CA GLU A 230 -13.17 24.16 -14.30
C GLU A 230 -13.16 22.76 -14.93
N MET A 231 -12.55 21.80 -14.24
CA MET A 231 -12.44 20.43 -14.70
C MET A 231 -13.74 19.64 -14.46
N GLY A 232 -14.68 20.15 -13.66
CA GLY A 232 -15.91 19.46 -13.27
C GLY A 232 -15.62 18.19 -12.47
N LEU A 233 -14.73 18.31 -11.48
CA LEU A 233 -14.23 17.23 -10.64
C LEU A 233 -14.81 17.25 -9.22
N GLU A 234 -15.78 18.12 -8.95
CA GLU A 234 -16.53 18.11 -7.71
C GLU A 234 -17.20 16.75 -7.50
N THR A 235 -17.14 16.23 -6.28
CA THR A 235 -17.63 14.90 -5.97
C THR A 235 -19.13 14.81 -6.24
N VAL A 236 -19.51 13.88 -7.11
CA VAL A 236 -20.92 13.59 -7.37
C VAL A 236 -21.44 12.76 -6.20
N SER A 237 -22.24 13.40 -5.33
CA SER A 237 -22.89 12.75 -4.18
C SER A 237 -24.38 12.49 -4.39
N ASP A 238 -24.97 13.08 -5.44
CA ASP A 238 -26.36 12.84 -5.82
C ASP A 238 -26.53 11.41 -6.35
N THR A 239 -27.22 10.59 -5.56
CA THR A 239 -27.50 9.19 -5.88
C THR A 239 -28.40 9.03 -7.08
N GLU A 240 -29.22 10.03 -7.42
CA GLU A 240 -30.10 10.00 -8.60
C GLU A 240 -29.26 10.18 -9.87
N ALA A 241 -28.41 11.21 -9.91
CA ALA A 241 -27.47 11.45 -11.01
C ALA A 241 -26.51 10.26 -11.21
N LEU A 242 -25.95 9.72 -10.12
CA LEU A 242 -25.13 8.51 -10.15
C LEU A 242 -25.91 7.29 -10.65
N GLY A 243 -27.18 7.16 -10.25
CA GLY A 243 -28.06 6.10 -10.69
C GLY A 243 -28.29 6.10 -12.20
N MET A 244 -28.41 7.28 -12.82
CA MET A 244 -28.53 7.40 -14.28
C MET A 244 -27.27 6.94 -15.02
N ILE A 245 -26.09 7.35 -14.53
CA ILE A 245 -24.81 6.93 -15.11
C ILE A 245 -24.61 5.42 -14.97
N ILE A 246 -25.00 4.86 -13.81
CA ILE A 246 -24.94 3.42 -13.58
C ILE A 246 -25.82 2.66 -14.58
N GLU A 247 -27.07 3.09 -14.78
CA GLU A 247 -27.96 2.45 -15.77
C GLU A 247 -27.39 2.52 -17.18
N GLU A 248 -26.80 3.66 -17.57
CA GLU A 248 -26.14 3.79 -18.87
C GLU A 248 -24.99 2.77 -19.01
N VAL A 249 -24.11 2.68 -18.01
CA VAL A 249 -22.98 1.72 -18.00
C VAL A 249 -23.45 0.27 -18.03
N LEU A 250 -24.49 -0.09 -17.28
CA LEU A 250 -25.05 -1.44 -17.29
C LEU A 250 -25.70 -1.76 -18.65
N SER A 251 -26.43 -0.81 -19.22
CA SER A 251 -27.09 -0.97 -20.53
C SER A 251 -26.08 -1.12 -21.69
N SER A 252 -24.88 -0.55 -21.58
CA SER A 252 -23.83 -0.68 -22.59
C SER A 252 -23.04 -1.99 -22.48
N HIS A 253 -23.23 -2.79 -21.42
CA HIS A 253 -22.52 -4.03 -21.14
C HIS A 253 -23.47 -5.20 -20.78
N PRO A 254 -24.47 -5.50 -21.62
CA PRO A 254 -25.52 -6.46 -21.27
C PRO A 254 -24.99 -7.90 -21.06
N ALA A 255 -23.94 -8.30 -21.79
CA ALA A 255 -23.35 -9.63 -21.65
C ALA A 255 -22.66 -9.82 -20.29
N GLU A 256 -22.00 -8.78 -19.79
CA GLU A 256 -21.32 -8.76 -18.50
C GLU A 256 -22.32 -8.71 -17.35
N VAL A 257 -23.47 -8.03 -17.54
CA VAL A 257 -24.56 -8.00 -16.55
C VAL A 257 -25.12 -9.40 -16.33
N GLU A 258 -25.44 -10.11 -17.42
CA GLU A 258 -25.93 -11.49 -17.33
C GLU A 258 -24.87 -12.41 -16.71
N ALA A 259 -23.62 -12.29 -17.15
CA ALA A 259 -22.53 -13.08 -16.58
C ALA A 259 -22.30 -12.80 -15.07
N TYR A 260 -22.52 -11.58 -14.60
CA TYR A 260 -22.49 -11.24 -13.18
C TYR A 260 -23.62 -11.93 -12.41
N ARG A 261 -24.85 -11.89 -12.94
CA ARG A 261 -26.02 -12.56 -12.37
C ARG A 261 -25.88 -14.08 -12.33
N GLU A 262 -25.15 -14.67 -13.28
CA GLU A 262 -24.76 -16.10 -13.29
C GLU A 262 -23.70 -16.46 -12.23
N GLY A 263 -23.22 -15.51 -11.44
CA GLY A 263 -22.31 -15.74 -10.33
C GLY A 263 -20.86 -15.30 -10.58
N LYS A 264 -20.54 -14.64 -11.70
CA LYS A 264 -19.22 -14.04 -11.93
C LYS A 264 -19.07 -12.72 -11.18
N GLY A 265 -19.16 -12.75 -9.86
CA GLY A 265 -19.14 -11.57 -8.99
C GLY A 265 -17.90 -10.66 -9.11
N LYS A 266 -16.81 -11.14 -9.73
CA LYS A 266 -15.61 -10.33 -10.01
C LYS A 266 -15.87 -9.23 -11.05
N LEU A 267 -16.92 -9.35 -11.87
CA LEU A 267 -17.30 -8.35 -12.86
C LEU A 267 -17.75 -7.02 -12.24
N ILE A 268 -18.07 -6.97 -10.94
CA ILE A 268 -18.36 -5.71 -10.25
C ILE A 268 -17.21 -4.69 -10.40
N GLY A 269 -15.96 -5.15 -10.42
CA GLY A 269 -14.79 -4.28 -10.59
C GLY A 269 -14.73 -3.62 -11.97
N LEU A 270 -15.22 -4.30 -13.01
CA LEU A 270 -15.35 -3.73 -14.36
C LEU A 270 -16.35 -2.57 -14.34
N PHE A 271 -17.55 -2.79 -13.81
CA PHE A 271 -18.58 -1.76 -13.74
C PHE A 271 -18.18 -0.56 -12.89
N ILE A 272 -17.52 -0.80 -11.75
CA ILE A 272 -16.93 0.29 -10.95
C ILE A 272 -15.96 1.09 -11.81
N GLY A 273 -15.07 0.43 -12.57
CA GLY A 273 -14.13 1.08 -13.48
C GLY A 273 -14.83 1.95 -14.54
N GLU A 274 -15.86 1.43 -15.19
CA GLU A 274 -16.61 2.17 -16.22
C GLU A 274 -17.39 3.36 -15.64
N VAL A 275 -18.03 3.22 -14.47
CA VAL A 275 -18.70 4.35 -13.79
C VAL A 275 -17.68 5.41 -13.34
N MET A 276 -16.53 4.98 -12.80
CA MET A 276 -15.45 5.90 -12.42
C MET A 276 -14.89 6.63 -13.64
N LYS A 277 -14.82 5.97 -14.80
CA LYS A 277 -14.41 6.59 -16.07
C LYS A 277 -15.45 7.60 -16.57
N ALA A 278 -16.73 7.25 -16.56
CA ALA A 278 -17.83 8.12 -16.97
C ALA A 278 -17.91 9.39 -16.11
N THR A 279 -17.64 9.25 -14.80
CA THR A 279 -17.61 10.37 -13.84
C THR A 279 -16.25 11.08 -13.77
N ARG A 280 -15.26 10.67 -14.57
CA ARG A 280 -13.87 11.19 -14.52
C ARG A 280 -13.26 11.14 -13.11
N GLY A 281 -13.64 10.13 -12.34
CA GLY A 281 -13.19 9.92 -10.97
C GLY A 281 -13.87 10.81 -9.93
N ALA A 282 -14.91 11.58 -10.30
CA ALA A 282 -15.65 12.43 -9.38
C ALA A 282 -16.56 11.65 -8.42
N ALA A 283 -16.92 10.40 -8.71
CA ALA A 283 -17.73 9.60 -7.80
C ALA A 283 -16.91 8.95 -6.68
N ASP A 284 -17.53 8.73 -5.51
CA ASP A 284 -16.92 7.89 -4.46
C ASP A 284 -17.04 6.39 -4.86
N PRO A 285 -15.93 5.65 -4.96
CA PRO A 285 -15.93 4.24 -5.32
C PRO A 285 -16.82 3.35 -4.43
N LYS A 286 -16.91 3.66 -3.13
CA LYS A 286 -17.74 2.90 -2.18
C LYS A 286 -19.23 3.13 -2.43
N ILE A 287 -19.62 4.36 -2.74
CA ILE A 287 -21.00 4.70 -3.08
C ILE A 287 -21.37 4.02 -4.40
N VAL A 288 -20.49 4.13 -5.40
CA VAL A 288 -20.65 3.47 -6.71
C VAL A 288 -20.79 1.96 -6.56
N GLU A 289 -19.92 1.31 -5.78
CA GLU A 289 -20.01 -0.12 -5.53
C GLU A 289 -21.33 -0.50 -4.86
N GLY A 290 -21.79 0.27 -3.87
CA GLY A 290 -23.07 0.04 -3.20
C GLY A 290 -24.25 0.09 -4.17
N LEU A 291 -24.35 1.15 -4.96
CA LEU A 291 -25.43 1.35 -5.93
C LEU A 291 -25.40 0.29 -7.04
N LEU A 292 -24.22 -0.06 -7.55
CA LEU A 292 -24.06 -1.11 -8.56
C LEU A 292 -24.55 -2.47 -8.04
N ARG A 293 -24.21 -2.80 -6.79
CA ARG A 293 -24.66 -4.06 -6.17
C ARG A 293 -26.17 -4.11 -6.04
N GLU A 294 -26.79 -3.01 -5.64
CA GLU A 294 -28.25 -2.90 -5.54
C GLU A 294 -28.92 -3.14 -6.91
N ARG A 295 -28.47 -2.43 -7.96
CA ARG A 295 -29.02 -2.55 -9.31
C ARG A 295 -28.80 -3.91 -9.96
N LEU A 296 -27.63 -4.52 -9.76
CA LEU A 296 -27.31 -5.84 -10.31
C LEU A 296 -27.98 -7.00 -9.56
N SER A 297 -28.43 -6.76 -8.32
CA SER A 297 -29.18 -7.75 -7.51
C SER A 297 -30.69 -7.74 -7.76
N SER A 298 -31.18 -6.72 -8.48
CA SER A 298 -32.57 -6.60 -8.95
C SER A 298 -32.74 -7.31 -10.29
#